data_AF-A0ABD8B6B5-F1
#
_entry.id   AF-A0ABD8B6B5-F1
#
_cell.length_a   1.000
_cell.length_b   1.000
_cell.length_c   1.000
_cell.angle_alpha   90.00
_cell.angle_beta   90.00
_cell.angle_gamma   90.00
#
_symmetry.space_group_name_H-M   'P 1'
#
loop_
_entity.id
_entity.type
_entity.pdbx_description
1 polymer ?
#
loop_
_entity_poly.entity_id
_entity_poly.type
_entity_poly.pdbx_seq_one_letter_code
_entity_poly.pdbx_strand_id
1 'polypeptide(L)' 'MDELQQWAFPLRFFRENLKLGEGGEEGRDNDVARETFERTGASVMGKRMFDLGEQAWPEEAPFHPGLRRDAHQA' A
#
# COMPACT_ATOMS: atom_id res chain seq x y z
N MET A 1 -7.38 11.85 6.91
CA MET A 1 -7.55 10.39 6.91
C MET A 1 -8.97 10.14 7.34
N ASP A 2 -9.76 9.51 6.49
CA ASP A 2 -11.18 9.27 6.74
C ASP A 2 -11.35 8.10 7.73
N GLU A 3 -12.44 8.08 8.49
CA GLU A 3 -12.73 7.07 9.53
C GLU A 3 -12.74 5.64 8.95
N LEU A 4 -13.15 5.52 7.67
CA LEU A 4 -13.20 4.26 6.93
C LEU A 4 -11.84 3.57 6.79
N GLN A 5 -10.72 4.30 6.82
CA GLN A 5 -9.38 3.72 6.57
C GLN A 5 -8.61 3.42 7.86
N GLN A 6 -9.14 3.81 9.02
CA GLN A 6 -8.43 3.72 10.30
C GLN A 6 -8.15 2.28 10.72
N TRP A 7 -9.01 1.33 10.35
CA TRP A 7 -8.88 -0.09 10.69
C TRP A 7 -7.58 -0.73 10.20
N ALA A 8 -6.97 -0.19 9.13
CA ALA A 8 -5.75 -0.75 8.55
C ALA A 8 -4.48 -0.41 9.34
N PHE A 9 -4.46 0.72 10.06
CA PHE A 9 -3.29 1.21 10.79
C PHE A 9 -2.79 0.33 11.95
N PRO A 10 -3.65 -0.30 12.77
CA PRO A 10 -3.17 -1.17 13.85
C PRO A 10 -2.65 -2.52 13.35
N LEU A 11 -2.94 -2.92 12.10
CA LEU A 11 -2.54 -4.23 11.57
C LEU A 11 -1.02 -4.34 11.46
N ARG A 12 -0.46 -5.44 11.98
CA ARG A 12 0.98 -5.68 11.98
C ARG A 12 1.58 -5.60 10.57
N PHE A 13 0.95 -6.29 9.61
CA PHE A 13 1.36 -6.32 8.21
C PHE A 13 1.43 -4.91 7.62
N PHE A 14 0.41 -4.08 7.84
CA PHE A 14 0.37 -2.72 7.31
C PHE A 14 1.51 -1.86 7.86
N ARG A 15 1.79 -1.99 9.16
CA ARG A 15 2.85 -1.24 9.85
C ARG A 15 4.24 -1.66 9.39
N GLU A 16 4.49 -2.96 9.30
CA GLU A 16 5.79 -3.49 8.86
C GLU A 16 6.02 -3.22 7.36
N ASN A 17 5.02 -3.47 6.51
CA ASN A 17 5.11 -3.28 5.06
C ASN A 17 5.33 -1.82 4.66
N LEU A 18 4.70 -0.87 5.38
CA LEU A 18 4.89 0.56 5.16
C LEU A 18 6.01 1.19 6.02
N LYS A 19 6.79 0.38 6.73
CA LYS A 19 7.92 0.85 7.57
C LYS A 19 7.47 1.87 8.64
N LEU A 20 6.24 1.75 9.15
CA LEU A 20 5.65 2.61 10.20
C LEU A 20 6.04 2.16 11.62
N GLY A 21 6.68 1.01 11.75
CA GLY A 21 7.16 0.44 13.01
C GLY A 21 6.78 -1.03 13.17
N GLU A 22 7.30 -1.66 14.21
CA GLU A 22 7.05 -3.06 14.52
C GLU A 22 5.76 -3.25 15.35
N GLY A 23 5.30 -4.51 15.40
CA GLY A 23 4.12 -4.93 16.16
C GLY A 23 2.79 -4.49 15.54
N GLY A 24 1.70 -4.88 16.18
CA GLY A 24 0.35 -4.62 15.71
C GLY A 24 -0.57 -5.83 15.90
N GLU A 25 -1.78 -5.73 15.38
CA GLU A 25 -2.77 -6.79 15.44
C GLU A 25 -2.49 -7.85 14.37
N GLU A 26 -2.54 -9.13 14.75
CA GLU A 26 -2.31 -10.29 13.89
C GLU A 26 -3.59 -11.09 13.61
N GLY A 27 -4.75 -10.44 13.71
CA GLY A 27 -6.05 -11.07 13.52
C GLY A 27 -6.38 -11.37 12.05
N ARG A 28 -7.63 -11.80 11.81
CA ARG A 28 -8.11 -12.15 10.46
C ARG A 28 -7.94 -11.01 9.45
N ASP A 29 -8.15 -9.77 9.86
CA ASP A 29 -8.00 -8.60 8.99
C ASP A 29 -6.55 -8.39 8.56
N ASN A 30 -5.60 -8.67 9.44
CA ASN A 30 -4.17 -8.67 9.12
C ASN A 30 -3.84 -9.72 8.06
N ASP A 31 -4.40 -10.93 8.19
CA ASP A 31 -4.23 -11.99 7.20
C ASP A 31 -4.84 -11.62 5.84
N VAL A 32 -6.03 -11.03 5.83
CA VAL A 32 -6.69 -10.57 4.59
C VAL A 32 -5.83 -9.51 3.90
N ALA A 33 -5.32 -8.52 4.65
CA ALA A 33 -4.48 -7.46 4.10
C ALA A 33 -3.20 -8.03 3.49
N ARG A 34 -2.52 -8.93 4.22
CA ARG A 34 -1.30 -9.61 3.78
C ARG A 34 -1.53 -10.46 2.53
N GLU A 35 -2.52 -11.36 2.56
CA GLU A 35 -2.83 -12.24 1.44
C GLU A 35 -3.22 -11.44 0.19
N THR A 36 -3.98 -10.35 0.36
CA THR A 36 -4.35 -9.47 -0.73
C THR A 36 -3.13 -8.80 -1.34
N PHE A 37 -2.22 -8.30 -0.51
CA PHE A 37 -0.97 -7.74 -0.99
C PHE A 37 -0.15 -8.78 -1.74
N GLU A 38 0.13 -9.95 -1.13
CA GLU A 38 0.94 -11.03 -1.72
C GLU A 38 0.40 -11.54 -3.07
N ARG A 39 -0.93 -11.63 -3.24
CA ARG A 39 -1.56 -12.05 -4.51
C ARG A 39 -1.55 -10.97 -5.60
N THR A 40 -1.36 -9.70 -5.25
CA THR A 40 -1.52 -8.59 -6.20
C THR A 40 -0.30 -8.47 -7.11
N GLY A 41 -0.36 -9.07 -8.30
CA GLY A 41 0.73 -8.98 -9.29
C GLY A 41 0.82 -7.64 -10.03
N ALA A 42 -0.24 -6.84 -10.05
CA ALA A 42 -0.25 -5.51 -10.64
C ALA A 42 -1.29 -4.61 -9.95
N SER A 43 -0.94 -3.34 -9.78
CA SER A 43 -1.83 -2.30 -9.24
C SER A 43 -2.22 -1.32 -10.34
N VAL A 44 -3.52 -1.06 -10.51
CA VAL A 44 -4.00 -0.01 -11.42
C VAL A 44 -4.45 1.17 -10.59
N MET A 45 -4.00 2.37 -10.95
CA MET A 45 -4.28 3.56 -10.17
C MET A 45 -4.49 4.78 -11.06
N GLY A 46 -5.43 5.65 -10.68
CA GLY A 46 -5.71 6.88 -11.41
C GLY A 46 -4.57 7.91 -11.30
N LYS A 47 -4.42 8.75 -12.33
CA LYS A 47 -3.36 9.77 -12.41
C LYS A 47 -3.28 10.67 -11.17
N ARG A 48 -4.41 11.16 -10.66
CA ARG A 48 -4.41 12.02 -9.47
C ARG A 48 -3.88 11.31 -8.22
N MET A 49 -4.20 10.04 -8.06
CA MET A 49 -3.72 9.25 -6.93
C MET A 49 -2.23 8.93 -7.08
N PHE A 50 -1.73 8.79 -8.31
CA PHE A 50 -0.30 8.70 -8.62
C PHE A 50 0.44 10.00 -8.32
N ASP A 51 0.00 11.13 -8.86
CA ASP A 51 0.67 12.43 -8.69
C ASP A 51 0.77 12.83 -7.20
N LEU A 52 -0.25 12.47 -6.39
CA LEU A 52 -0.25 12.69 -4.94
C LEU A 52 0.63 11.68 -4.20
N GLY A 53 0.60 10.42 -4.62
CA GLY A 53 1.37 9.34 -4.00
C GLY A 53 2.87 9.46 -4.24
N GLU A 54 3.28 9.77 -5.47
CA GLU A 54 4.68 9.89 -5.89
C GLU A 54 5.47 10.89 -5.03
N GLN A 55 4.82 11.95 -4.56
CA GLN A 55 5.44 12.94 -3.67
C GLN A 55 5.62 12.45 -2.22
N ALA A 56 4.80 11.49 -1.79
CA ALA A 56 4.70 11.06 -0.40
C ALA A 56 5.26 9.66 -0.15
N TRP A 57 5.41 8.85 -1.20
CA TRP A 57 5.95 7.51 -1.08
C TRP A 57 7.47 7.54 -0.88
N PRO A 58 8.02 6.58 -0.12
CA PRO A 58 9.45 6.35 -0.09
C PRO A 58 9.96 5.94 -1.49
N GLU A 59 11.28 6.01 -1.69
CA GLU A 59 11.95 5.66 -2.96
C GLU A 59 11.49 4.30 -3.51
N GLU A 60 11.26 3.35 -2.60
CA GLU A 60 10.54 2.11 -2.86
C GLU A 60 9.05 2.30 -2.57
N ALA A 61 8.27 2.57 -3.63
CA ALA A 61 6.81 2.72 -3.51
C ALA A 61 6.18 1.45 -2.91
N PRO A 62 5.08 1.57 -2.14
CA PRO A 62 4.47 0.46 -1.39
C PRO A 62 3.62 -0.47 -2.28
N PHE A 63 4.14 -0.85 -3.44
CA PHE A 63 3.57 -1.82 -4.36
C PHE A 63 4.62 -2.88 -4.67
N HIS A 64 4.18 -4.06 -5.12
CA HIS A 64 5.11 -5.07 -5.60
C HIS A 64 6.08 -4.50 -6.64
N PRO A 65 7.34 -4.97 -6.65
CA PRO A 65 8.34 -4.54 -7.62
C PRO A 65 7.85 -4.91 -9.03
N GLY A 66 7.36 -3.91 -9.77
CA GLY A 66 6.82 -4.14 -11.11
C GLY A 66 6.01 -3.00 -11.71
N LEU A 67 5.56 -2.01 -10.92
CA LEU A 67 4.75 -0.93 -11.45
C LEU A 67 5.49 0.42 -11.52
N ARG A 68 6.28 0.61 -12.58
CA ARG A 68 6.65 1.94 -13.08
C ARG A 68 5.77 2.21 -14.31
N ARG A 69 4.92 3.24 -14.26
CA ARG A 69 4.15 3.65 -15.43
C ARG A 69 5.11 4.29 -16.43
N ASP A 70 5.09 3.82 -17.68
CA ASP A 70 5.61 4.58 -18.81
C ASP A 70 4.80 5.88 -18.94
N ALA A 71 5.36 6.99 -18.47
CA ALA A 71 4.75 8.31 -18.48
C ALA A 71 4.74 8.94 -19.89
N HIS A 72 4.37 8.19 -20.92
CA HIS A 72 4.32 8.68 -22.29
C HIS A 72 3.19 8.06 -23.11
N GLN A 73 1.93 8.25 -22.70
CA GLN A 73 0.80 8.40 -23.63
C GLN A 73 -0.52 8.78 -22.92
N ALA A 74 -1.29 9.56 -23.68
CA ALA A 74 -2.59 10.20 -23.45
C ALA A 74 -2.55 11.52 -22.66
#